data_AF-A0A433JL20-F1
#
_entry.id   AF-A0A433JL20-F1
#
_cell.length_a   1.000
_cell.length_b   1.000
_cell.length_c   1.000
_cell.angle_alpha   90.00
_cell.angle_beta   90.00
_cell.angle_gamma   90.00
#
_symmetry.space_group_name_H-M   'P 1'
#
loop_
_entity.id
_entity.type
_entity.pdbx_description
1 polymer ?
#
loop_
_entity_poly.entity_id
_entity_poly.type
_entity_poly.pdbx_seq_one_letter_code
_entity_poly.pdbx_strand_id
1 'polypeptide(L)'
;MMVLGINVAASFAAVTIEQCVNVKKAEAAGRDLIAMFEQDVCRQKTKPVLFADVVNIYLPRVMNENFLGVPPPANWQLLADDVVTACASQSDVCLKEVRKEIASCITGRLPGILLVFGPWFAENCEMLNKHVILNWDNKKAIIQGWLQQSQTSNGD
;
A
#
# COMPACT_ATOMS: atom_id res chain seq x y z
N MET A 1 -9.96 52.98 -10.24
CA MET A 1 -9.10 51.85 -10.66
C MET A 1 -8.19 51.50 -9.49
N MET A 2 -8.63 50.60 -8.62
CA MET A 2 -7.85 50.01 -7.53
C MET A 2 -8.38 48.59 -7.37
N VAL A 3 -7.67 47.61 -7.93
CA VAL A 3 -7.89 46.20 -7.60
C VAL A 3 -6.72 45.84 -6.69
N LEU A 4 -7.02 45.72 -5.40
CA LEU A 4 -6.08 45.20 -4.41
C LEU A 4 -5.76 43.75 -4.79
N GLY A 5 -4.50 43.54 -5.18
CA GLY A 5 -3.96 42.22 -5.46
C GLY A 5 -3.93 41.38 -4.19
N ILE A 6 -4.69 40.29 -4.20
CA ILE A 6 -4.58 39.24 -3.20
C ILE A 6 -3.32 38.43 -3.54
N ASN A 7 -2.21 38.74 -2.87
CA ASN A 7 -1.05 37.86 -2.84
C ASN A 7 -1.40 36.64 -1.96
N VAL A 8 -2.02 35.63 -2.56
CA VAL A 8 -2.03 34.29 -1.97
C VAL A 8 -0.66 33.69 -2.25
N ALA A 9 0.30 33.96 -1.36
CA ALA A 9 1.51 33.16 -1.26
C ALA A 9 1.11 31.80 -0.67
N ALA A 10 0.48 30.96 -1.48
CA ALA A 10 0.38 29.54 -1.20
C ALA A 10 1.81 29.00 -1.24
N SER A 11 2.43 28.90 -0.06
CA SER A 11 3.67 28.17 0.13
C SER A 11 3.34 26.70 -0.09
N PHE A 12 3.30 26.27 -1.35
CA PHE A 12 3.48 24.87 -1.68
C PHE A 12 4.92 24.57 -1.30
N ALA A 13 5.13 24.10 -0.08
CA ALA A 13 6.33 23.34 0.23
C ALA A 13 6.26 22.14 -0.72
N ALA A 14 6.93 22.27 -1.86
CA ALA A 14 7.17 21.19 -2.79
C ALA A 14 8.13 20.22 -2.09
N VAL A 15 7.62 19.50 -1.08
CA VAL A 15 8.29 18.34 -0.51
C VAL A 15 8.30 17.33 -1.64
N THR A 16 9.42 17.28 -2.34
CA THR A 16 9.64 16.21 -3.30
C THR A 16 9.64 14.90 -2.52
N ILE A 17 8.89 13.91 -2.98
CA ILE A 17 8.76 12.60 -2.29
C ILE A 17 10.14 11.98 -2.00
N GLU A 18 11.14 12.26 -2.85
CA GLU A 18 12.55 11.87 -2.67
C GLU A 18 13.23 12.48 -1.44
N GLN A 19 12.83 13.68 -1.02
CA GLN A 19 13.37 14.30 0.21
C GLN A 19 12.77 13.68 1.46
N CYS A 20 11.61 13.05 1.34
CA CYS A 20 10.82 12.65 2.50
C CYS A 20 10.87 11.15 2.80
N VAL A 21 10.96 10.32 1.75
CA VAL A 21 10.99 8.87 1.87
C VAL A 21 12.35 8.33 1.46
N ASN A 22 12.92 7.42 2.26
CA ASN A 22 14.10 6.68 1.84
C ASN A 22 13.70 5.65 0.76
N VAL A 23 13.77 6.06 -0.51
CA VAL A 23 13.32 5.25 -1.67
C VAL A 23 14.00 3.87 -1.71
N LYS A 24 15.31 3.79 -1.44
CA LYS A 24 16.03 2.51 -1.43
C LYS A 24 15.49 1.54 -0.37
N LYS A 25 15.17 2.05 0.82
CA LYS A 25 14.52 1.24 1.87
C LYS A 25 13.08 0.89 1.52
N ALA A 26 12.33 1.80 0.93
CA ALA A 26 10.97 1.53 0.49
C ALA A 26 10.93 0.43 -0.59
N GLU A 27 11.84 0.46 -1.56
CA GLU A 27 11.99 -0.60 -2.55
C GLU A 27 12.38 -1.95 -1.92
N ALA A 28 13.29 -1.93 -0.94
CA ALA A 28 13.66 -3.13 -0.20
C ALA A 28 12.47 -3.72 0.58
N ALA A 29 11.68 -2.86 1.23
CA ALA A 29 10.44 -3.24 1.90
C ALA A 29 9.42 -3.86 0.91
N GLY A 30 9.27 -3.26 -0.27
CA GLY A 30 8.42 -3.82 -1.32
C GLY A 30 8.87 -5.21 -1.78
N ARG A 31 10.17 -5.43 -1.96
CA ARG A 31 10.72 -6.75 -2.29
C ARG A 31 10.50 -7.78 -1.17
N ASP A 32 10.68 -7.37 0.08
CA ASP A 32 10.40 -8.20 1.25
C ASP A 32 8.94 -8.64 1.30
N LEU A 33 8.00 -7.71 1.07
CA LEU A 33 6.57 -8.01 1.01
C LEU A 33 6.23 -9.07 -0.03
N ILE A 34 6.78 -8.93 -1.24
CA ILE A 34 6.58 -9.92 -2.31
C ILE A 34 7.12 -11.28 -1.89
N ALA A 35 8.34 -11.32 -1.33
CA ALA A 35 8.97 -12.57 -0.89
C ALA A 35 8.18 -13.25 0.24
N MET A 36 7.73 -12.49 1.25
CA MET A 36 6.90 -13.01 2.34
C MET A 36 5.57 -13.55 1.82
N PHE A 37 4.92 -12.81 0.92
CA PHE A 37 3.67 -13.27 0.32
C PHE A 37 3.86 -14.57 -0.46
N GLU A 38 4.91 -14.66 -1.29
CA GLU A 38 5.19 -15.89 -2.05
C GLU A 38 5.53 -17.08 -1.14
N GLN A 39 6.32 -16.86 -0.08
CA GLN A 39 6.76 -17.93 0.83
C GLN A 39 5.65 -18.39 1.78
N ASP A 40 4.97 -17.45 2.43
CA ASP A 40 4.01 -17.74 3.50
C ASP A 40 2.59 -17.90 2.95
N VAL A 41 2.21 -17.20 1.88
CA VAL A 41 0.85 -17.33 1.33
C VAL A 41 0.80 -18.35 0.21
N CYS A 42 1.74 -18.36 -0.72
CA CYS A 42 1.61 -19.15 -1.95
C CYS A 42 2.21 -20.56 -1.93
N ARG A 43 3.33 -20.79 -1.25
CA ARG A 43 3.96 -22.12 -1.25
C ARG A 43 3.16 -23.22 -0.54
N GLN A 44 2.20 -22.85 0.30
CA GLN A 44 1.53 -23.78 1.21
C GLN A 44 0.05 -24.06 0.84
N LYS A 45 -0.41 -23.65 -0.35
CA LYS A 45 -1.85 -23.66 -0.68
C LYS A 45 -2.26 -24.84 -1.54
N THR A 46 -3.38 -25.43 -1.15
CA THR A 46 -4.14 -26.42 -1.95
C THR A 46 -5.28 -25.78 -2.75
N LYS A 47 -5.59 -24.50 -2.51
CA LYS A 47 -6.67 -23.73 -3.17
C LYS A 47 -6.16 -22.39 -3.69
N PRO A 48 -6.78 -21.83 -4.75
CA PRO A 48 -6.45 -20.50 -5.26
C PRO A 48 -6.48 -19.43 -4.17
N VAL A 49 -5.57 -18.47 -4.23
CA VAL A 49 -5.58 -17.29 -3.36
C VAL A 49 -6.08 -16.11 -4.17
N LEU A 50 -7.31 -15.66 -3.90
CA LEU A 50 -7.91 -14.59 -4.68
C LEU A 50 -7.33 -13.24 -4.30
N PHE A 51 -7.06 -12.38 -5.29
CA PHE A 51 -6.56 -11.02 -5.05
C PHE A 51 -7.49 -10.22 -4.13
N ALA A 52 -8.80 -10.32 -4.33
CA ALA A 52 -9.80 -9.67 -3.50
C ALA A 52 -9.66 -10.07 -2.02
N ASP A 53 -9.46 -11.36 -1.74
CA ASP A 53 -9.31 -11.84 -0.36
C ASP A 53 -8.04 -11.29 0.28
N VAL A 54 -6.93 -11.25 -0.47
CA VAL A 54 -5.67 -10.69 0.01
C VAL A 54 -5.84 -9.21 0.36
N VAL A 55 -6.45 -8.44 -0.52
CA VAL A 55 -6.70 -7.01 -0.28
C VAL A 55 -7.63 -6.83 0.92
N ASN A 56 -8.75 -7.53 0.98
CA ASN A 56 -9.75 -7.39 2.03
C ASN A 56 -9.24 -7.82 3.41
N ILE A 57 -8.34 -8.81 3.48
CA ILE A 57 -7.79 -9.30 4.75
C ILE A 57 -6.64 -8.41 5.24
N TYR A 58 -5.70 -8.06 4.36
CA TYR A 58 -4.43 -7.47 4.78
C TYR A 58 -4.39 -5.95 4.61
N LEU A 59 -5.06 -5.38 3.60
CA LEU A 59 -5.02 -3.94 3.38
C LEU A 59 -5.57 -3.14 4.59
N PRO A 60 -6.70 -3.52 5.23
CA PRO A 60 -7.16 -2.84 6.45
C PRO A 60 -6.18 -2.93 7.63
N ARG A 61 -5.38 -3.99 7.72
CA ARG A 61 -4.38 -4.16 8.78
C ARG A 61 -3.18 -3.25 8.62
N VAL A 62 -2.89 -2.80 7.39
CA VAL A 62 -1.84 -1.80 7.13
C VAL A 62 -2.41 -0.38 7.01
N MET A 63 -3.66 -0.22 6.56
CA MET A 63 -4.33 1.07 6.41
C MET A 63 -5.04 1.51 7.70
N ASN A 64 -4.27 1.62 8.79
CA ASN A 64 -4.73 2.17 10.06
C ASN A 64 -3.64 2.99 10.75
N GLU A 65 -4.06 3.81 11.70
CA GLU A 65 -3.17 4.74 12.41
C GLU A 65 -2.06 4.05 13.18
N ASN A 66 -2.33 2.91 13.81
CA ASN A 66 -1.28 2.17 14.54
C ASN A 66 -0.17 1.67 13.60
N PHE A 67 -0.52 1.27 12.38
CA PHE A 67 0.45 0.81 11.42
C PHE A 67 1.18 1.98 10.74
N LEU A 68 0.45 2.99 10.27
CA LEU A 68 0.99 4.11 9.47
C LEU A 68 1.62 5.23 10.32
N GLY A 69 1.25 5.33 11.60
CA GLY A 69 1.60 6.46 12.47
C GLY A 69 0.76 7.73 12.23
N VAL A 70 -0.20 7.66 11.31
CA VAL A 70 -1.13 8.73 10.92
C VAL A 70 -2.47 8.13 10.51
N PRO A 71 -3.59 8.84 10.64
CA PRO A 71 -4.87 8.38 10.12
C PRO A 71 -4.78 8.10 8.60
N PRO A 72 -5.35 6.99 8.11
CA PRO A 72 -5.33 6.68 6.69
C PRO A 72 -6.12 7.73 5.89
N PRO A 73 -5.84 7.91 4.59
CA PRO A 73 -6.56 8.87 3.77
C PRO A 73 -8.05 8.51 3.73
N ALA A 74 -8.92 9.53 3.72
CA ALA A 74 -10.35 9.30 3.62
C ALA A 74 -10.68 8.48 2.36
N ASN A 75 -11.68 7.60 2.45
CA ASN A 75 -12.18 6.79 1.34
C ASN A 75 -11.14 5.85 0.70
N TRP A 76 -10.06 5.49 1.41
CA TRP A 76 -9.07 4.54 0.90
C TRP A 76 -9.66 3.18 0.53
N GLN A 77 -10.70 2.72 1.24
CA GLN A 77 -11.38 1.47 0.90
C GLN A 77 -12.03 1.54 -0.48
N LEU A 78 -12.71 2.63 -0.83
CA LEU A 78 -13.39 2.75 -2.12
C LEU A 78 -12.42 2.62 -3.30
N LEU A 79 -11.22 3.18 -3.17
CA LEU A 79 -10.19 3.06 -4.20
C LEU A 79 -9.59 1.65 -4.23
N ALA A 80 -9.43 1.01 -3.07
CA ALA A 80 -8.99 -0.38 -3.02
C ALA A 80 -10.00 -1.32 -3.70
N ASP A 81 -11.29 -1.12 -3.46
CA ASP A 81 -12.38 -1.88 -4.08
C ASP A 81 -12.42 -1.69 -5.61
N ASP A 82 -12.21 -0.46 -6.09
CA ASP A 82 -12.08 -0.16 -7.52
C ASP A 82 -10.87 -0.87 -8.14
N VAL A 83 -9.72 -0.83 -7.46
CA VAL A 83 -8.51 -1.54 -7.88
C VAL A 83 -8.76 -3.04 -7.96
N VAL A 84 -9.33 -3.65 -6.91
CA VAL A 84 -9.66 -5.08 -6.88
C VAL A 84 -10.59 -5.45 -8.03
N THR A 85 -11.69 -4.71 -8.16
CA THR A 85 -12.72 -4.98 -9.17
C THR A 85 -12.15 -4.95 -10.57
N ALA A 86 -11.36 -3.93 -10.88
CA ALA A 86 -10.94 -3.72 -12.24
C ALA A 86 -9.53 -4.23 -12.54
N CYS A 87 -8.78 -4.78 -11.57
CA CYS A 87 -7.51 -5.45 -11.82
C CYS A 87 -7.57 -6.98 -11.79
N ALA A 88 -8.31 -7.61 -10.86
CA ALA A 88 -8.41 -9.08 -10.82
C ALA A 88 -9.24 -9.62 -9.63
N SER A 89 -10.56 -9.38 -9.54
CA SER A 89 -11.33 -9.81 -8.37
C SER A 89 -11.32 -11.34 -8.09
N GLN A 90 -11.14 -12.18 -9.12
CA GLN A 90 -11.18 -13.65 -9.02
C GLN A 90 -9.90 -14.36 -9.49
N SER A 91 -8.78 -13.65 -9.65
CA SER A 91 -7.54 -14.30 -10.12
C SER A 91 -6.70 -14.83 -8.97
N ASP A 92 -6.10 -16.01 -9.18
CA ASP A 92 -5.16 -16.61 -8.25
C ASP A 92 -3.83 -15.86 -8.25
N VAL A 93 -3.59 -15.06 -7.21
CA VAL A 93 -2.37 -14.25 -7.08
C VAL A 93 -1.12 -15.07 -6.80
N CYS A 94 -1.24 -16.38 -6.61
CA CYS A 94 -0.09 -17.26 -6.51
C CYS A 94 0.48 -17.68 -7.86
N LEU A 95 -0.23 -17.41 -8.96
CA LEU A 95 0.29 -17.55 -10.31
C LEU A 95 1.16 -16.35 -10.71
N LYS A 96 2.37 -16.62 -11.21
CA LYS A 96 3.34 -15.58 -11.58
C LYS A 96 2.81 -14.63 -12.65
N GLU A 97 2.15 -15.16 -13.68
CA GLU A 97 1.58 -14.33 -14.76
C GLU A 97 0.43 -13.45 -14.26
N VAL A 98 -0.43 -13.99 -13.38
CA VAL A 98 -1.49 -13.19 -12.73
C VAL A 98 -0.88 -12.06 -11.90
N ARG A 99 0.19 -12.30 -11.12
CA ARG A 99 0.87 -11.21 -10.38
C ARG A 99 1.39 -10.12 -11.30
N LYS A 100 1.92 -10.49 -12.46
CA LYS A 100 2.42 -9.55 -13.47
C LYS A 100 1.29 -8.72 -14.07
N GLU A 101 0.16 -9.34 -14.39
CA GLU A 101 -1.03 -8.66 -14.90
C GLU A 101 -1.61 -7.68 -13.87
N ILE A 102 -1.75 -8.12 -12.62
CA ILE A 102 -2.21 -7.26 -11.52
C ILE A 102 -1.25 -6.08 -11.33
N ALA A 103 0.07 -6.34 -11.26
CA ALA A 103 1.06 -5.27 -11.12
C ALA A 103 0.99 -4.28 -12.29
N SER A 104 0.82 -4.76 -13.52
CA SER A 104 0.64 -3.90 -14.70
C SER A 104 -0.64 -3.07 -14.62
N CYS A 105 -1.76 -3.67 -14.19
CA CYS A 105 -3.02 -2.98 -14.01
C CYS A 105 -2.93 -1.87 -12.94
N ILE A 106 -2.38 -2.19 -11.77
CA ILE A 106 -2.16 -1.22 -10.69
C ILE A 106 -1.26 -0.09 -11.19
N THR A 107 -0.18 -0.43 -11.91
CA THR A 107 0.74 0.56 -12.49
C THR A 107 0.05 1.49 -13.48
N GLY A 108 -0.85 0.97 -14.31
CA GLY A 108 -1.67 1.77 -15.21
C GLY A 108 -2.60 2.75 -14.48
N ARG A 109 -2.97 2.46 -13.23
CA ARG A 109 -3.83 3.29 -12.38
C ARG A 109 -3.09 4.22 -11.43
N LEU A 110 -1.78 4.06 -11.28
CA LEU A 110 -0.97 4.89 -10.37
C LEU A 110 -1.23 6.40 -10.55
N PRO A 111 -1.34 6.95 -11.78
CA PRO A 111 -1.62 8.38 -11.94
C PRO A 111 -2.92 8.82 -11.26
N GLY A 112 -4.00 8.02 -11.34
CA GLY A 112 -5.27 8.32 -10.68
C GLY A 112 -5.18 8.18 -9.17
N ILE A 113 -4.48 7.14 -8.68
CA ILE A 113 -4.23 6.94 -7.25
C ILE A 113 -3.44 8.12 -6.67
N LEU A 114 -2.40 8.57 -7.38
CA LEU A 114 -1.59 9.73 -6.98
C LEU A 114 -2.35 11.04 -7.05
N LEU A 115 -3.30 11.20 -7.98
CA LEU A 115 -4.15 12.39 -8.01
C LEU A 115 -5.01 12.51 -6.75
N VAL A 116 -5.54 11.38 -6.25
CA VAL A 116 -6.43 11.35 -5.09
C VAL A 116 -5.65 11.39 -3.77
N PHE A 117 -4.59 10.59 -3.64
CA PHE A 117 -3.84 10.45 -2.38
C PHE A 117 -2.50 11.18 -2.36
N GLY A 118 -2.05 11.76 -3.47
CA GLY A 118 -0.80 12.52 -3.54
C GLY A 118 -0.69 13.61 -2.48
N PRO A 119 -1.72 14.46 -2.28
CA PRO A 119 -1.69 15.47 -1.21
C PRO A 119 -1.53 14.86 0.19
N TRP A 120 -2.31 13.81 0.50
CA TRP A 120 -2.21 13.13 1.80
C TRP A 120 -0.82 12.50 1.99
N PHE A 121 -0.25 11.88 0.95
CA PHE A 121 1.11 11.35 1.01
C PHE A 121 2.13 12.46 1.25
N ALA A 122 2.04 13.59 0.54
CA ALA A 122 2.95 14.72 0.71
C ALA A 122 2.87 15.33 2.12
N GLU A 123 1.66 15.44 2.68
CA GLU A 123 1.44 15.97 4.03
C GLU A 123 1.96 15.04 5.13
N ASN A 124 1.90 13.73 4.91
CA ASN A 124 2.20 12.71 5.94
C ASN A 124 3.53 11.97 5.69
N CYS A 125 4.28 12.34 4.66
CA CYS A 125 5.42 11.55 4.19
C CYS A 125 6.49 11.33 5.27
N GLU A 126 6.76 12.32 6.13
CA GLU A 126 7.81 12.21 7.16
C GLU A 126 7.40 11.17 8.20
N MET A 127 6.13 11.20 8.59
CA MET A 127 5.56 10.25 9.54
C MET A 127 5.53 8.84 8.97
N LEU A 128 5.13 8.69 7.70
CA LEU A 128 5.14 7.42 6.99
C LEU A 128 6.57 6.87 6.86
N ASN A 129 7.52 7.71 6.47
CA ASN A 129 8.92 7.31 6.37
C ASN A 129 9.46 6.84 7.73
N LYS A 130 9.20 7.60 8.81
CA LYS A 130 9.63 7.23 10.17
C LYS A 130 8.99 5.94 10.67
N HIS A 131 7.67 5.82 10.56
CA HIS A 131 6.92 4.73 11.18
C HIS A 131 6.92 3.44 10.37
N VAL A 132 7.00 3.54 9.04
CA VAL A 132 6.91 2.37 8.15
C VAL A 132 8.26 2.03 7.55
N ILE A 133 8.93 2.98 6.89
CA ILE A 133 10.10 2.70 6.06
C ILE A 133 11.38 2.57 6.89
N LEU A 134 11.61 3.49 7.83
CA LEU A 134 12.77 3.45 8.71
C LEU A 134 12.63 2.39 9.81
N ASN A 135 11.40 2.09 10.21
CA ASN A 135 11.06 1.04 11.17
C ASN A 135 10.62 -0.27 10.48
N TRP A 136 11.09 -0.51 9.25
CA TRP A 136 10.62 -1.61 8.42
C TRP A 136 10.81 -2.98 9.09
N ASP A 137 11.94 -3.23 9.75
CA ASP A 137 12.20 -4.55 10.36
C ASP A 137 11.13 -4.93 11.40
N ASN A 138 10.67 -3.97 12.20
CA ASN A 138 9.57 -4.18 13.13
C ASN A 138 8.23 -4.39 12.39
N LYS A 139 7.93 -3.56 11.39
CA LYS A 139 6.69 -3.68 10.60
C LYS A 139 6.63 -5.01 9.84
N LYS A 140 7.76 -5.46 9.32
CA LYS A 140 7.96 -6.76 8.68
C LYS A 140 7.60 -7.89 9.63
N ALA A 141 8.14 -7.88 10.85
CA ALA A 141 7.84 -8.92 11.85
C ALA A 141 6.34 -8.99 12.20
N ILE A 142 5.67 -7.83 12.30
CA ILE A 142 4.22 -7.75 12.50
C ILE A 142 3.47 -8.40 11.34
N ILE A 143 3.83 -8.06 10.10
CA ILE A 143 3.21 -8.63 8.90
C ILE A 143 3.43 -10.14 8.83
N GLN A 144 4.64 -10.62 9.08
CA GLN A 144 4.95 -12.06 9.11
C GLN A 144 4.07 -12.79 10.13
N GLY A 145 3.88 -12.22 11.32
CA GLY A 145 2.97 -12.77 12.32
C GLY A 145 1.54 -12.93 11.81
N TRP A 146 1.02 -11.96 11.04
CA TRP A 146 -0.32 -12.06 10.45
C TRP A 146 -0.43 -13.13 9.37
N LEU A 147 0.59 -13.25 8.52
CA LEU A 147 0.63 -14.24 7.44
C LEU A 147 0.65 -15.66 8.01
N GLN A 148 1.45 -15.90 9.05
CA GLN A 148 1.53 -17.19 9.73
C GLN A 148 0.24 -17.55 10.47
N GLN A 149 -0.37 -16.61 11.21
CA GLN A 149 -1.63 -16.86 11.93
C GLN A 149 -2.79 -17.24 11.00
N SER A 150 -2.83 -16.66 9.79
CA SER A 150 -3.87 -16.94 8.79
C SER A 150 -3.75 -18.34 8.16
N GLN A 151 -2.63 -19.05 8.40
CA GLN A 151 -2.45 -20.45 8.02
C GLN A 151 -3.00 -21.40 9.09
N THR A 152 -2.85 -21.07 10.38
CA THR A 152 -3.31 -21.91 11.50
C THR A 152 -4.82 -21.96 11.70
N SER A 153 -5.57 -20.96 11.22
CA SER A 153 -7.03 -20.88 11.39
C SER A 153 -7.87 -21.45 10.22
N ASN A 154 -7.21 -21.91 9.14
CA ASN A 154 -7.87 -22.61 8.02
C ASN A 154 -7.67 -24.14 8.09
N GLY A 155 -7.24 -24.65 9.26
CA GLY A 155 -6.99 -26.07 9.53
C GLY A 155 -8.05 -26.77 10.37
N ASP A 156 -9.19 -26.13 10.62
CA ASP A 156 -10.36 -26.69 11.30
C ASP A 156 -11.55 -26.83 10.33
#